data_AF-A0A2V3HNP1-F1
#
_entry.id   AF-A0A2V3HNP1-F1
#
_cell.length_a   1.000
_cell.length_b   1.000
_cell.length_c   1.000
_cell.angle_alpha   90.00
_cell.angle_beta   90.00
_cell.angle_gamma   90.00
#
_symmetry.space_group_name_H-M   'P 1'
#
loop_
_entity.id
_entity.type
_entity.pdbx_description
1 polymer ?
#
loop_
_entity_poly.entity_id
_entity_poly.type
_entity_poly.pdbx_seq_one_letter_code
_entity_poly.pdbx_strand_id
1 'polypeptide(L)'
;MLRRERGGGMVQIRAAVAGHPVHHSLTPALFMFVADHLRESGEGLRIELLKNIDTFDLPEAMAIAYTSNRDNSRRAERGAAVPRSEFWLSLTTPLKHMVPPESAIELLGEARQIACVNQMLHDGHGWRGAATDGIGLVDVARENGIQFPSPE
;
A
#
# COMPACT_ATOMS: atom_id res chain seq x y z
N MET A 1 26.69 -11.74 -22.65
CA MET A 1 25.32 -11.21 -22.67
C MET A 1 25.20 -10.24 -21.51
N LEU A 2 25.32 -8.94 -21.77
CA LEU A 2 25.37 -7.91 -20.72
C LEU A 2 24.03 -7.84 -20.00
N ARG A 3 24.01 -8.13 -18.69
CA ARG A 3 22.92 -7.69 -17.80
C ARG A 3 23.01 -6.17 -17.73
N ARG A 4 22.07 -5.50 -18.39
CA ARG A 4 21.81 -4.07 -18.20
C ARG A 4 21.56 -3.84 -16.71
N GLU A 5 22.45 -3.12 -16.04
CA GLU A 5 22.18 -2.52 -14.75
C GLU A 5 20.96 -1.59 -14.92
N ARG A 6 19.82 -1.96 -14.34
CA ARG A 6 18.73 -1.00 -14.17
C ARG A 6 19.17 -0.04 -13.07
N GLY A 7 19.66 1.13 -13.46
CA GLY A 7 19.79 2.30 -12.58
C GLY A 7 18.42 2.82 -12.14
N GLY A 8 17.65 2.00 -11.42
CA GLY A 8 16.46 2.44 -10.70
C GLY A 8 16.90 2.99 -9.36
N GLY A 9 16.68 4.29 -9.11
CA GLY A 9 16.92 4.86 -7.80
C GLY A 9 16.16 4.09 -6.71
N MET A 10 16.76 3.97 -5.53
CA MET A 10 16.14 3.32 -4.37
C MET A 10 14.77 3.94 -4.09
N VAL A 11 13.73 3.11 -3.99
CA VAL A 11 12.38 3.55 -3.62
C VAL A 11 12.20 3.31 -2.13
N GLN A 12 11.71 4.33 -1.42
CA GLN A 12 11.34 4.22 -0.02
C GLN A 12 9.81 4.21 0.09
N ILE A 13 9.26 3.11 0.56
CA ILE A 13 7.84 2.97 0.87
C ILE A 13 7.66 3.13 2.37
N ARG A 14 6.70 3.96 2.76
CA ARG A 14 6.21 4.05 4.13
C ARG A 14 4.86 3.37 4.19
N ALA A 15 4.70 2.40 5.09
CA ALA A 15 3.46 1.63 5.18
C ALA A 15 2.74 1.82 6.52
N ALA A 16 1.42 1.89 6.46
CA ALA A 16 0.52 1.95 7.61
C ALA A 16 -0.76 1.14 7.33
N VAL A 17 -1.47 0.80 8.40
CA VAL A 17 -2.83 0.24 8.32
C VAL A 17 -3.77 1.14 9.11
N ALA A 18 -4.92 1.48 8.53
CA ALA A 18 -5.95 2.29 9.15
C ALA A 18 -7.28 1.55 9.25
N GLY A 19 -7.96 1.75 10.37
CA GLY A 19 -9.28 1.19 10.68
C GLY A 19 -9.58 1.31 12.16
N HIS A 20 -10.72 0.80 12.59
CA HIS A 20 -11.09 0.81 14.00
C HIS A 20 -11.97 -0.42 14.34
N PRO A 21 -11.59 -1.21 15.37
CA PRO A 21 -10.30 -1.21 16.06
C PRO A 21 -9.19 -1.79 15.18
N VAL A 22 -7.95 -1.28 15.27
CA VAL A 22 -6.81 -1.75 14.42
C VAL A 22 -5.60 -2.29 15.21
N HIS A 23 -5.59 -2.21 16.54
CA HIS A 23 -4.42 -2.52 17.36
C HIS A 23 -3.90 -3.96 17.23
N HIS A 24 -4.75 -4.92 16.87
CA HIS A 24 -4.38 -6.32 16.68
C HIS A 24 -4.13 -6.71 15.21
N SER A 25 -4.06 -5.73 14.31
CA SER A 25 -3.77 -5.98 12.90
C SER A 25 -2.38 -6.61 12.72
N LEU A 26 -2.32 -7.72 11.99
CA LEU A 26 -1.07 -8.36 11.57
C LEU A 26 -0.45 -7.71 10.31
N THR A 27 -1.13 -6.73 9.72
CA THR A 27 -0.66 -6.03 8.51
C THR A 27 0.77 -5.50 8.65
N PRO A 28 1.21 -4.93 9.80
CA PRO A 28 2.60 -4.53 9.98
C PRO A 28 3.58 -5.72 9.85
N ALA A 29 3.26 -6.87 10.45
CA ALA A 29 4.12 -8.05 10.35
C ALA A 29 4.21 -8.58 8.91
N LEU A 30 3.09 -8.60 8.19
CA LEU A 30 3.07 -9.00 6.78
C LEU A 30 3.95 -8.10 5.91
N PHE A 31 3.89 -6.77 6.12
CA PHE A 31 4.78 -5.85 5.41
C PHE A 31 6.26 -6.09 5.72
N MET A 32 6.62 -6.47 6.95
CA MET A 32 8.01 -6.82 7.27
C MET A 32 8.47 -8.06 6.50
N PHE A 33 7.65 -9.12 6.47
CA PHE A 33 7.99 -10.32 5.71
C PHE A 33 8.16 -10.05 4.21
N VAL A 34 7.27 -9.24 3.63
CA VAL A 34 7.38 -8.81 2.23
C VAL A 34 8.65 -7.98 2.00
N ALA A 35 8.96 -7.05 2.91
CA ALA A 35 10.17 -6.23 2.80
C ALA A 35 11.45 -7.06 2.85
N ASP A 36 11.49 -8.05 3.73
CA ASP A 36 12.63 -8.96 3.86
C ASP A 36 12.78 -9.85 2.62
N HIS A 37 11.69 -10.43 2.12
CA HIS A 37 11.69 -11.24 0.90
C HIS A 37 12.15 -10.45 -0.34
N LEU A 38 11.68 -9.21 -0.51
CA LEU A 38 12.09 -8.37 -1.64
C LEU A 38 13.56 -7.96 -1.55
N ARG A 39 14.07 -7.70 -0.33
CA ARG A 39 15.48 -7.42 -0.09
C ARG A 39 16.37 -8.61 -0.47
N GLU A 40 15.98 -9.82 -0.09
CA GLU A 40 16.68 -11.05 -0.46
C GLU A 40 16.67 -11.30 -1.98
N SER A 41 15.61 -10.86 -2.66
CA SER A 41 15.47 -10.95 -4.12
C SER A 41 16.31 -9.93 -4.89
N GLY A 42 17.03 -9.03 -4.20
CA GLY A 42 17.88 -8.00 -4.81
C GLY A 42 17.12 -6.76 -5.31
N GLU A 43 15.85 -6.60 -4.93
CA GLU A 43 15.07 -5.41 -5.27
C GLU A 43 15.52 -4.21 -4.41
N GLY A 44 15.71 -3.06 -5.05
CA GLY A 44 16.15 -1.81 -4.42
C GLY A 44 15.04 -1.10 -3.64
N LEU A 45 14.30 -1.84 -2.83
CA LEU A 45 13.12 -1.36 -2.10
C LEU A 45 13.37 -1.35 -0.59
N ARG A 46 13.05 -0.21 0.04
CA ARG A 46 13.01 -0.09 1.50
C ARG A 46 11.60 0.20 1.97
N ILE A 47 11.01 -0.70 2.75
CA ILE A 47 9.73 -0.47 3.43
C ILE A 47 10.00 -0.04 4.88
N GLU A 48 9.40 1.06 5.30
CA GLU A 48 9.42 1.59 6.66
C GLU A 48 7.99 1.60 7.23
N LEU A 49 7.79 0.94 8.37
CA LEU A 49 6.49 0.88 9.02
C LEU A 49 6.30 2.06 9.95
N LEU A 50 5.16 2.75 9.83
CA LEU A 50 4.90 3.96 10.60
C LEU A 50 4.07 3.73 11.85
N LYS A 51 2.90 3.09 11.72
CA LYS A 51 2.00 2.72 12.84
C LYS A 51 0.68 2.16 12.32
N ASN A 52 -0.08 1.55 13.22
CA ASN A 52 -1.52 1.38 13.03
C ASN A 52 -2.21 2.73 13.34
N ILE A 53 -3.13 3.13 12.48
CA ILE A 53 -3.91 4.37 12.60
C ILE A 53 -5.32 3.97 13.04
N ASP A 54 -5.58 4.06 14.34
CA ASP A 54 -6.89 3.70 14.90
C ASP A 54 -7.89 4.85 14.68
N THR A 55 -8.74 4.69 13.68
CA THR A 55 -9.74 5.69 13.28
C THR A 55 -10.87 5.08 12.46
N PHE A 56 -12.05 5.69 12.53
CA PHE A 56 -13.20 5.42 11.68
C PHE A 56 -13.40 6.51 10.61
N ASP A 57 -12.51 7.51 10.53
CA ASP A 57 -12.57 8.62 9.59
C ASP A 57 -11.46 8.51 8.52
N LEU A 58 -11.87 8.32 7.26
CA LEU A 58 -10.95 8.15 6.14
C LEU A 58 -10.09 9.40 5.88
N PRO A 59 -10.66 10.63 5.80
CA PRO A 59 -9.89 11.86 5.78
C PRO A 59 -8.80 11.96 6.85
N GLU A 60 -9.10 11.60 8.11
CA GLU A 60 -8.10 11.58 9.19
C GLU A 60 -6.98 10.58 8.89
N ALA A 61 -7.31 9.35 8.47
CA ALA A 61 -6.32 8.34 8.10
C ALA A 61 -5.38 8.83 6.99
N MET A 62 -5.94 9.44 5.95
CA MET A 62 -5.19 10.00 4.82
C MET A 62 -4.31 11.18 5.24
N ALA A 63 -4.79 12.05 6.13
CA ALA A 63 -4.04 13.20 6.64
C ALA A 63 -2.85 12.76 7.50
N ILE A 64 -3.05 11.79 8.41
CA ILE A 64 -1.98 11.21 9.23
C ILE A 64 -0.93 10.54 8.35
N ALA A 65 -1.37 9.76 7.35
CA ALA A 65 -0.48 9.14 6.38
C ALA A 65 0.38 10.18 5.62
N TYR A 66 -0.27 11.18 5.04
CA TYR A 66 0.39 12.21 4.25
C TYR A 66 1.42 13.02 5.06
N THR A 67 1.05 13.47 6.26
CA THR A 67 1.94 14.24 7.14
C THR A 67 3.13 13.42 7.63
N SER A 68 2.90 12.14 7.99
CA SER A 68 3.96 11.21 8.39
C SER A 68 4.96 10.92 7.26
N ASN A 69 4.55 11.04 5.99
CA ASN A 69 5.45 10.94 4.84
C ASN A 69 6.39 12.15 4.75
N ARG A 70 5.85 13.37 4.88
CA ARG A 70 6.58 14.62 4.66
C ARG A 70 7.61 14.96 5.75
N ASP A 71 7.34 14.61 7.00
CA ASP A 71 8.23 14.94 8.12
C ASP A 71 9.61 14.27 8.02
N ASN A 72 9.71 13.15 7.29
CA ASN A 72 10.99 12.47 7.09
C ASN A 72 11.71 12.88 5.81
N SER A 73 11.00 13.27 4.75
CA SER A 73 11.61 13.87 3.55
C SER A 73 12.49 15.08 3.94
N ARG A 74 12.00 15.93 4.85
CA ARG A 74 12.76 17.07 5.40
C ARG A 74 14.01 16.67 6.21
N ARG A 75 14.05 15.46 6.78
CA ARG A 75 15.24 14.95 7.50
C ARG A 75 16.29 14.43 6.54
N ALA A 76 15.88 13.87 5.39
CA ALA A 76 16.74 13.32 4.34
C ALA A 76 17.38 14.40 3.44
N GLU A 77 16.78 15.60 3.34
CA GLU A 77 17.28 16.74 2.53
C GLU A 77 18.67 17.30 2.95
N ARG A 78 19.34 16.71 3.94
CA ARG A 78 20.72 17.05 4.36
C ARG A 78 21.81 16.36 3.52
N GLY A 79 21.71 16.42 2.19
CA GLY A 79 22.85 16.23 1.29
C GLY A 79 22.96 14.90 0.51
N ALA A 80 21.93 14.07 0.44
CA ALA A 80 21.88 12.89 -0.44
C ALA A 80 20.78 13.03 -1.51
N ALA A 81 20.91 12.33 -2.63
CA ALA A 81 19.85 12.22 -3.63
C ALA A 81 18.58 11.67 -2.96
N VAL A 82 17.48 12.43 -3.03
CA VAL A 82 16.24 12.08 -2.31
C VAL A 82 15.60 10.88 -3.03
N PRO A 83 15.48 9.71 -2.37
CA PRO A 83 14.77 8.58 -2.94
C PRO A 83 13.30 8.93 -3.17
N ARG A 84 12.68 8.32 -4.18
CA ARG A 84 11.24 8.46 -4.40
C ARG A 84 10.51 7.94 -3.16
N SER A 85 9.73 8.79 -2.50
CA SER A 85 9.02 8.48 -1.26
C SER A 85 7.55 8.21 -1.57
N GLU A 86 7.14 6.96 -1.41
CA GLU A 86 5.77 6.52 -1.59
C GLU A 86 5.15 6.19 -0.23
N PHE A 87 3.84 6.40 -0.10
CA PHE A 87 3.10 6.01 1.09
C PHE A 87 2.06 4.96 0.76
N TRP A 88 2.12 3.81 1.43
CA TRP A 88 1.12 2.75 1.38
C TRP A 88 0.24 2.78 2.62
N LEU A 89 -1.06 2.85 2.40
CA LEU A 89 -2.08 2.85 3.44
C LEU A 89 -3.04 1.69 3.17
N SER A 90 -2.94 0.64 3.97
CA SER A 90 -3.95 -0.41 3.97
C SER A 90 -5.18 0.06 4.74
N LEU A 91 -6.38 -0.12 4.16
CA LEU A 91 -7.65 0.18 4.81
C LEU A 91 -8.31 -1.11 5.28
N THR A 92 -8.76 -1.11 6.53
CA THR A 92 -9.60 -2.18 7.09
C THR A 92 -10.91 -1.60 7.63
N THR A 93 -11.76 -2.43 8.23
CA THR A 93 -13.04 -2.01 8.83
C THR A 93 -12.85 -0.78 9.74
N PRO A 94 -13.70 0.25 9.63
CA PRO A 94 -14.84 0.40 8.71
C PRO A 94 -14.51 1.12 7.38
N LEU A 95 -13.25 1.45 7.13
CA LEU A 95 -12.83 2.42 6.09
C LEU A 95 -12.93 1.92 4.66
N LYS A 96 -13.02 0.59 4.43
CA LYS A 96 -12.91 0.00 3.09
C LYS A 96 -13.94 0.51 2.06
N HIS A 97 -15.12 0.92 2.53
CA HIS A 97 -16.21 1.41 1.67
C HIS A 97 -16.35 2.94 1.71
N MET A 98 -15.44 3.64 2.37
CA MET A 98 -15.53 5.09 2.57
C MET A 98 -14.85 5.90 1.48
N VAL A 99 -14.13 5.27 0.55
CA VAL A 99 -13.52 5.94 -0.61
C VAL A 99 -14.59 6.26 -1.65
N PRO A 100 -14.92 7.54 -1.90
CA PRO A 100 -15.98 7.89 -2.84
C PRO A 100 -15.57 7.60 -4.30
N PRO A 101 -16.42 6.95 -5.12
CA PRO A 101 -16.11 6.69 -6.53
C PRO A 101 -15.90 7.93 -7.40
N GLU A 102 -16.43 9.08 -6.97
CA GLU A 102 -16.31 10.39 -7.61
C GLU A 102 -15.16 11.25 -7.03
N SER A 103 -14.36 10.68 -6.13
CA SER A 103 -13.20 11.38 -5.58
C SER A 103 -12.08 11.55 -6.62
N ALA A 104 -11.10 12.40 -6.31
CA ALA A 104 -9.88 12.54 -7.11
C ALA A 104 -8.91 11.35 -6.99
N ILE A 105 -9.30 10.29 -6.28
CA ILE A 105 -8.48 9.08 -6.09
C ILE A 105 -8.59 8.22 -7.35
N GLU A 106 -7.46 7.87 -7.96
CA GLU A 106 -7.43 6.94 -9.09
C GLU A 106 -7.75 5.52 -8.59
N LEU A 107 -8.93 4.99 -8.94
CA LEU A 107 -9.31 3.62 -8.58
C LEU A 107 -8.85 2.63 -9.64
N LEU A 108 -8.06 1.64 -9.22
CA LEU A 108 -7.44 0.62 -10.06
C LEU A 108 -8.21 -0.70 -10.04
N GLY A 109 -8.24 -1.39 -11.18
CA GLY A 109 -8.88 -2.70 -11.32
C GLY A 109 -10.37 -2.68 -11.00
N GLU A 110 -10.81 -3.67 -10.22
CA GLU A 110 -12.23 -3.83 -9.85
C GLU A 110 -12.68 -2.95 -8.69
N ALA A 111 -11.79 -2.16 -8.07
CA ALA A 111 -12.09 -1.38 -6.88
C ALA A 111 -13.29 -0.43 -7.06
N ARG A 112 -13.44 0.11 -8.27
CA ARG A 112 -14.56 0.99 -8.64
C ARG A 112 -15.88 0.21 -8.72
N GLN A 113 -15.86 -0.96 -9.33
CA GLN A 113 -17.01 -1.82 -9.57
C GLN A 113 -17.58 -2.37 -8.26
N ILE A 114 -16.70 -2.74 -7.32
CA ILE A 114 -17.09 -3.31 -6.03
C ILE A 114 -17.24 -2.27 -4.91
N ALA A 115 -17.00 -0.98 -5.20
CA ALA A 115 -17.03 0.13 -4.24
C ALA A 115 -16.28 -0.19 -2.93
N CYS A 116 -15.08 -0.77 -3.06
CA CYS A 116 -14.27 -1.23 -1.94
C CYS A 116 -12.79 -1.00 -2.25
N VAL A 117 -12.09 -0.35 -1.32
CA VAL A 117 -10.66 -0.08 -1.39
C VAL A 117 -10.04 -0.57 -0.09
N ASN A 118 -9.13 -1.54 -0.18
CA ASN A 118 -8.36 -2.04 0.96
C ASN A 118 -6.89 -1.63 0.88
N GLN A 119 -6.43 -1.09 -0.25
CA GLN A 119 -5.07 -0.58 -0.42
C GLN A 119 -5.08 0.79 -1.08
N MET A 120 -4.34 1.74 -0.50
CA MET A 120 -4.11 3.06 -1.07
C MET A 120 -2.61 3.34 -1.20
N LEU A 121 -2.21 4.00 -2.27
CA LEU A 121 -0.85 4.47 -2.53
C LEU A 121 -0.87 5.98 -2.79
N HIS A 122 -0.03 6.74 -2.09
CA HIS A 122 0.31 8.10 -2.46
C HIS A 122 1.72 8.13 -3.08
N ASP A 123 1.81 8.49 -4.35
CA ASP A 123 3.06 8.42 -5.13
C ASP A 123 3.89 9.73 -5.13
N GLY A 124 3.43 10.72 -4.38
CA GLY A 124 4.01 12.07 -4.32
C GLY A 124 3.17 13.11 -5.04
N HIS A 125 2.32 12.70 -5.99
CA HIS A 125 1.42 13.57 -6.74
C HIS A 125 -0.04 13.38 -6.37
N GLY A 126 -0.48 12.13 -6.20
CA GLY A 126 -1.87 11.84 -5.91
C GLY A 126 -2.07 10.49 -5.23
N TRP A 127 -3.33 10.24 -4.87
CA TRP A 127 -3.77 8.99 -4.27
C TRP A 127 -4.29 8.03 -5.35
N ARG A 128 -3.91 6.77 -5.22
CA ARG A 128 -4.44 5.64 -5.99
C ARG A 128 -5.03 4.64 -5.01
N GLY A 129 -6.16 4.04 -5.36
CA GLY A 129 -6.85 3.03 -4.56
C GLY A 129 -7.01 1.73 -5.33
N ALA A 130 -6.89 0.60 -4.65
CA ALA A 130 -7.08 -0.72 -5.22
C ALA A 130 -7.83 -1.66 -4.27
N ALA A 131 -8.44 -2.69 -4.86
CA ALA A 131 -9.05 -3.81 -4.19
C ALA A 131 -8.19 -5.07 -4.41
N THR A 132 -7.39 -5.44 -3.41
CA THR A 132 -6.46 -6.58 -3.51
C THR A 132 -6.96 -7.83 -2.79
N ASP A 133 -7.96 -7.72 -1.91
CA ASP A 133 -8.46 -8.86 -1.14
C ASP A 133 -9.05 -9.95 -2.06
N GLY A 134 -9.87 -9.54 -3.05
CA GLY A 134 -10.54 -10.47 -3.95
C GLY A 134 -9.57 -11.28 -4.81
N ILE A 135 -8.62 -10.60 -5.47
CA ILE A 135 -7.60 -11.28 -6.28
C ILE A 135 -6.68 -12.14 -5.42
N GLY A 136 -6.25 -11.65 -4.26
CA GLY A 136 -5.40 -12.44 -3.35
C GLY A 136 -6.09 -13.71 -2.85
N LEU A 137 -7.40 -13.66 -2.58
CA LEU A 137 -8.18 -14.85 -2.22
C LEU A 137 -8.24 -15.85 -3.37
N VAL A 138 -8.49 -15.38 -4.60
CA VAL A 138 -8.54 -16.23 -5.80
C VAL A 138 -7.18 -16.88 -6.07
N ASP A 139 -6.08 -16.14 -5.90
CA ASP A 139 -4.73 -16.66 -6.10
C ASP A 139 -4.41 -17.77 -5.09
N VAL A 140 -4.67 -17.54 -3.79
CA VAL A 140 -4.50 -18.57 -2.75
C VAL A 140 -5.34 -19.82 -3.07
N ALA A 141 -6.59 -19.65 -3.50
CA ALA A 141 -7.47 -20.76 -3.83
C ALA A 141 -6.92 -21.59 -5.02
N ARG A 142 -6.44 -20.93 -6.08
CA ARG A 142 -5.84 -21.60 -7.25
C ARG A 142 -4.57 -22.37 -6.89
N GLU A 143 -3.70 -21.79 -6.08
CA GLU A 143 -2.50 -22.47 -5.56
C GLU A 143 -2.83 -23.73 -4.74
N ASN A 144 -4.05 -23.80 -4.20
CA ASN A 144 -4.58 -24.96 -3.48
C ASN A 144 -5.51 -25.83 -4.33
N GLY A 145 -5.47 -25.71 -5.66
CA GLY A 145 -6.19 -26.57 -6.60
C GLY A 145 -7.70 -26.28 -6.72
N ILE A 146 -8.19 -25.16 -6.17
CA ILE A 146 -9.60 -24.76 -6.30
C ILE A 146 -9.80 -24.10 -7.67
N GLN A 147 -10.76 -24.61 -8.43
CA GLN A 147 -11.14 -24.07 -9.74
C GLN A 147 -12.39 -23.19 -9.61
N PHE A 148 -12.38 -22.05 -10.30
CA PHE A 148 -13.53 -21.16 -10.42
C PHE A 148 -14.13 -21.32 -11.82
N PRO A 149 -15.46 -21.44 -11.95
CA PRO A 149 -16.11 -21.46 -13.26
C PRO A 149 -15.84 -20.15 -14.01
N SER A 150 -15.81 -20.22 -15.35
CA SER A 150 -15.77 -19.00 -16.16
C SER A 150 -17.09 -18.24 -15.99
N PRO A 151 -17.08 -16.90 -16.04
CA PRO A 151 -18.32 -16.12 -16.03
C PRO A 151 -19.22 -16.57 -17.19
N GLU A 152 -20.51 -16.77 -16.91
CA GLU A 152 -21.54 -16.98 -17.96
C GLU A 152 -21.75 -15.73 -18.82
#